data_AF-A0A369B128-F1
#
_entry.id   AF-A0A369B128-F1
#
_cell.length_a   1.000
_cell.length_b   1.000
_cell.length_c   1.000
_cell.angle_alpha   90.00
_cell.angle_beta   90.00
_cell.angle_gamma   90.00
#
_symmetry.space_group_name_H-M   'P 1'
#
loop_
_entity.id
_entity.type
_entity.pdbx_description
1 polymer ?
#
loop_
_entity_poly.entity_id
_entity_poly.type
_entity_poly.pdbx_seq_one_letter_code
_entity_poly.pdbx_strand_id
1 'polypeptide(L)' 'MLVGNNSAKGFSANVNEFAKELEAMKIRLWAEDGALRYKAPAGVVSGEVLESLKSRKKELIEHLRKR' A
#
# COMPACT_ATOMS: atom_id res chain seq x y z
N MET A 1 20.84 -11.75 -1.63
CA MET A 1 20.17 -11.03 -0.52
C MET A 1 19.26 -10.00 -1.19
N LEU A 2 17.94 -10.09 -1.19
CA LEU A 2 17.00 -10.57 -0.18
C LEU A 2 16.06 -11.67 -0.74
N VAL A 3 15.67 -12.57 0.17
CA VAL A 3 14.69 -13.66 0.04
C VAL A 3 13.26 -13.10 0.02
N GLY A 4 12.35 -13.77 -0.71
CA GLY A 4 10.92 -13.55 -0.56
C GLY A 4 10.06 -14.37 -1.53
N ASN A 5 9.94 -15.67 -1.28
CA ASN A 5 8.86 -16.49 -1.82
C ASN A 5 7.50 -15.94 -1.34
N ASN A 6 6.53 -15.71 -2.22
CA ASN A 6 5.17 -16.21 -1.96
C ASN A 6 4.24 -16.13 -3.16
N SER A 7 3.82 -17.32 -3.60
CA SER A 7 2.58 -17.56 -4.32
C SER A 7 1.43 -17.52 -3.30
N ALA A 8 0.71 -16.40 -3.18
CA ALA A 8 -0.67 -16.40 -2.71
C ALA A 8 -1.31 -15.06 -3.04
N LYS A 9 -2.46 -15.13 -3.70
CA LYS A 9 -3.26 -14.00 -4.15
C LYS A 9 -3.93 -13.35 -2.92
N GLY A 10 -3.26 -12.38 -2.30
CA GLY A 10 -3.75 -11.61 -1.15
C GLY A 10 -2.68 -10.65 -0.62
N PHE A 11 -3.01 -9.37 -0.49
CA PHE A 11 -2.09 -8.30 -0.10
C PHE A 11 -1.20 -8.68 1.08
N SER A 12 0.13 -8.62 0.89
CA SER A 12 1.12 -9.11 1.86
C SER A 12 0.85 -8.54 3.26
N ALA A 13 1.08 -9.33 4.31
CA ALA A 13 0.79 -8.95 5.70
C ALA A 13 1.66 -7.77 6.19
N ASN A 14 2.76 -7.48 5.49
CA ASN A 14 3.67 -6.41 5.85
C ASN A 14 3.36 -5.11 5.08
N VAL A 15 3.22 -4.00 5.82
CA VAL A 15 2.93 -2.68 5.23
C VAL A 15 4.00 -2.21 4.24
N ASN A 16 5.26 -2.61 4.43
CA ASN A 16 6.37 -2.27 3.52
C ASN A 16 6.22 -3.01 2.17
N GLU A 17 5.90 -4.30 2.23
CA GLU A 17 5.64 -5.11 1.03
C GLU A 17 4.39 -4.61 0.31
N PHE A 18 3.31 -4.35 1.04
CA PHE A 18 2.10 -3.78 0.48
C PHE A 18 2.37 -2.43 -0.20
N ALA A 19 3.18 -1.55 0.41
CA ALA A 19 3.60 -0.30 -0.23
C ALA A 19 4.39 -0.55 -1.52
N LYS A 20 5.32 -1.52 -1.54
CA LYS A 20 6.06 -1.90 -2.76
C LYS A 20 5.16 -2.45 -3.86
N GLU A 21 4.18 -3.27 -3.52
CA GLU A 21 3.19 -3.77 -4.48
C GLU A 21 2.40 -2.62 -5.11
N LEU A 22 1.96 -1.67 -4.28
CA LEU A 22 1.27 -0.46 -4.74
C LEU A 22 2.20 0.39 -5.64
N GLU A 23 3.47 0.60 -5.26
CA GLU A 23 4.44 1.31 -6.09
C GLU A 23 4.70 0.60 -7.43
N ALA A 24 4.76 -0.73 -7.44
CA ALA A 24 4.88 -1.53 -8.66
C ALA A 24 3.68 -1.33 -9.59
N MET A 25 2.49 -1.14 -9.02
CA MET A 25 1.26 -0.78 -9.73
C MET A 25 1.19 0.70 -10.15
N LYS A 26 2.28 1.48 -10.01
CA LYS A 26 2.34 2.93 -10.25
C LYS A 26 1.46 3.74 -9.29
N ILE A 27 1.10 3.19 -8.14
CA ILE A 27 0.38 3.88 -7.09
C ILE A 27 1.40 4.56 -6.17
N ARG A 28 1.34 5.88 -6.07
CA ARG A 28 2.11 6.63 -5.07
C ARG A 28 1.27 6.81 -3.82
N LEU A 29 1.87 6.58 -2.65
CA LEU A 29 1.25 6.83 -1.35
C LEU A 29 2.12 7.78 -0.54
N TRP A 30 1.47 8.72 0.15
CA TRP A 30 2.14 9.63 1.07
C TRP A 30 1.20 10.01 2.22
N ALA A 31 1.77 10.31 3.37
CA ALA A 31 1.03 10.87 4.50
C ALA A 31 1.10 12.40 4.40
N GLU A 32 -0.05 13.06 4.43
CA GLU A 32 -0.19 14.51 4.33
C GLU A 32 -1.19 14.95 5.39
N ASP A 33 -0.79 15.85 6.29
CA ASP A 33 -1.66 16.38 7.36
C ASP A 33 -2.37 15.30 8.21
N GLY A 34 -1.68 14.19 8.49
CA GLY A 34 -2.26 13.05 9.21
C GLY A 34 -3.30 12.24 8.42
N ALA A 35 -3.48 12.55 7.14
CA ALA A 35 -4.30 11.79 6.21
C ALA A 35 -3.45 10.95 5.24
N LEU A 36 -3.94 9.76 4.90
CA LEU A 36 -3.34 8.94 3.86
C LEU A 36 -3.79 9.45 2.49
N ARG A 37 -2.85 10.01 1.73
CA ARG A 37 -3.04 10.37 0.33
C ARG A 37 -2.47 9.27 -0.56
N TYR A 38 -3.15 9.03 -1.68
CA TYR A 38 -2.67 8.14 -2.72
C TYR A 38 -2.95 8.75 -4.10
N LYS A 39 -2.08 8.45 -5.07
CA LYS A 39 -2.22 8.80 -6.47
C LYS A 39 -2.03 7.54 -7.29
N ALA A 40 -3.10 7.10 -7.94
CA ALA A 40 -3.09 5.96 -8.83
C ALA A 40 -3.60 6.39 -10.21
N PRO A 41 -3.15 5.71 -11.30
CA PRO A 41 -3.82 5.81 -12.58
C PRO A 41 -5.26 5.29 -12.48
N ALA A 42 -6.17 5.87 -13.27
CA ALA A 42 -7.52 5.35 -13.39
C ALA A 42 -7.47 3.91 -13.93
N GLY A 43 -8.07 2.96 -13.20
CA GLY A 43 -8.10 1.54 -13.57
C GLY A 43 -7.15 0.63 -12.79
N VAL A 44 -6.22 1.18 -11.99
CA VAL A 44 -5.31 0.36 -11.15
C VAL A 44 -5.90 0.12 -9.76
N VAL A 45 -6.56 1.13 -9.20
CA VAL A 45 -7.23 0.99 -7.89
C VAL A 45 -8.62 0.40 -8.11
N SER A 46 -8.70 -0.93 -7.96
CA SER A 46 -9.97 -1.65 -7.85
C SER A 46 -10.56 -1.49 -6.44
N GLY A 47 -11.88 -1.70 -6.30
CA GLY A 47 -12.59 -1.58 -5.01
C GLY A 47 -11.93 -2.37 -3.87
N GLU A 48 -11.47 -3.59 -4.15
CA GLU A 48 -10.77 -4.46 -3.18
C GLU A 48 -9.44 -3.87 -2.68
N VAL A 49 -8.69 -3.20 -3.56
CA VAL A 49 -7.46 -2.46 -3.23
C VAL A 49 -7.79 -1.30 -2.30
N LEU A 50 -8.88 -0.59 -2.60
CA LEU A 50 -9.39 0.55 -1.83
C LEU A 50 -9.85 0.15 -0.42
N GLU A 51 -10.55 -0.97 -0.30
CA GLU A 51 -10.98 -1.51 1.00
C GLU A 51 -9.79 -1.96 1.83
N SER A 52 -8.82 -2.63 1.21
CA SER A 52 -7.56 -3.02 1.87
C SER A 52 -6.78 -1.79 2.34
N LEU A 53 -6.74 -0.73 1.52
CA LEU A 53 -6.16 0.56 1.85
C LEU A 53 -6.87 1.25 3.02
N LYS A 54 -8.20 1.22 3.06
CA LYS A 54 -8.99 1.79 4.16
C LYS A 54 -8.81 1.01 5.45
N SER A 55 -8.82 -0.32 5.38
CA SER A 55 -8.66 -1.20 6.54
C SER A 55 -7.28 -1.01 7.18
N ARG A 56 -6.23 -0.94 6.36
CA ARG A 56 -4.83 -0.77 6.79
C ARG A 56 -4.35 0.69 6.78
N LYS A 57 -5.27 1.64 6.60
CA LYS A 57 -4.97 3.09 6.50
C LYS A 57 -4.08 3.57 7.64
N LYS A 58 -4.44 3.20 8.89
CA LYS A 58 -3.73 3.65 10.09
C LYS A 58 -2.28 3.17 10.08
N GLU A 59 -2.05 1.89 9.78
CA GLU A 59 -0.71 1.29 9.70
C GLU A 59 0.12 1.94 8.59
N LEU A 60 -0.50 2.22 7.44
CA LEU A 60 0.15 2.91 6.32
C LEU A 60 0.58 4.33 6.68
N ILE A 61 -0.28 5.10 7.34
CA ILE A 61 0.06 6.46 7.80
C ILE A 61 1.21 6.41 8.82
N GLU A 62 1.14 5.50 9.79
CA GLU A 62 2.19 5.31 10.80
C GLU A 62 3.53 4.94 10.16
N HIS A 63 3.51 4.04 9.17
CA HIS A 63 4.71 3.64 8.42
C HIS A 63 5.28 4.80 7.60
N LEU A 64 4.43 5.54 6.89
CA LEU A 64 4.83 6.70 6.10
C LEU A 64 5.34 7.87 6.95
N ARG A 65 4.85 8.01 8.18
CA ARG A 65 5.28 9.04 9.14
C ARG A 65 6.59 8.69 9.85
N LYS A 66 6.87 7.39 10.04
CA LYS A 66 8.12 6.91 10.64
C LYS A 66 9.30 6.88 9.66
N ARG A 67 9.04 7.04 8.37
CA ARG A 67 10.04 7.10 7.30
C ARG A 67 10.58 8.52 7.16
#